data_AF-A0A3C1NNV8-F1
#
_entry.id   AF-A0A3C1NNV8-F1
#
_cell.length_a   1.000
_cell.length_b   1.000
_cell.length_c   1.000
_cell.angle_alpha   90.00
_cell.angle_beta   90.00
_cell.angle_gamma   90.00
#
_symmetry.space_group_name_H-M   'P 1'
#
loop_
_entity.id
_entity.type
_entity.pdbx_description
1 polymer ?
#
loop_
_entity_poly.entity_id
_entity_poly.type
_entity_poly.pdbx_seq_one_letter_code
_entity_poly.pdbx_strand_id
1 'polypeptide(L)'
;MKPTLQFVLICLFSVSVSHAQLLKPTTGSMSFSVNFEKIVQSYRNNFHSIQGDRIPSEKEKQVYKSSMTLPGTLQAFIYRFGSRQDTSASWQAIMYKGEDQQAAIKAYKSICRQVNRFRVTGVGVFKGEYEA
;
A
#
# COMPACT_ATOMS: atom_id res chain seq x y z
N MET A 1 23.77 14.25 -56.75
CA MET A 1 23.78 13.46 -55.50
C MET A 1 22.57 12.54 -55.51
N LYS A 2 22.75 11.23 -55.27
CA LYS A 2 21.74 10.20 -55.55
C LYS A 2 20.61 10.27 -54.50
N PRO A 3 19.33 10.48 -54.90
CA PRO A 3 18.22 10.72 -53.96
C PRO A 3 17.89 9.51 -53.07
N THR A 4 18.39 8.32 -53.43
CA THR A 4 18.22 7.08 -52.66
C THR A 4 19.00 7.05 -51.35
N LEU A 5 20.11 7.80 -51.22
CA LEU A 5 20.88 7.86 -49.97
C LEU A 5 20.19 8.74 -48.91
N GLN A 6 19.41 9.73 -49.35
CA GLN A 6 18.72 10.68 -48.46
C GLN A 6 17.52 10.05 -47.74
N PHE A 7 16.81 9.12 -48.38
CA PHE A 7 15.67 8.44 -47.75
C PHE A 7 16.07 7.47 -46.64
N VAL A 8 17.23 6.83 -46.75
CA VAL A 8 17.72 5.89 -45.72
C VAL A 8 18.15 6.65 -44.45
N LEU A 9 18.68 7.86 -44.58
CA LEU A 9 19.13 8.66 -43.44
C LEU A 9 17.96 9.21 -42.58
N ILE A 10 16.79 9.44 -43.18
CA ILE A 10 15.62 9.99 -42.50
C ILE A 10 14.91 8.91 -41.64
N CYS A 11 14.90 7.65 -42.07
CA CYS A 11 14.29 6.55 -41.32
C CYS A 11 15.08 6.13 -40.07
N LEU A 12 16.37 6.49 -39.97
CA LEU A 12 17.23 6.16 -38.81
C LEU A 12 17.07 7.15 -37.64
N PHE A 13 16.40 8.29 -37.84
CA PHE A 13 16.22 9.31 -36.79
C PHE A 13 14.88 9.25 -36.04
N SER A 14 13.96 8.37 -36.42
CA SER A 14 12.61 8.28 -35.83
C SER A 14 12.48 7.32 -34.65
N VAL A 15 13.57 6.73 -34.15
CA VAL A 15 13.52 5.69 -33.10
C VAL A 15 13.72 6.21 -31.67
N SER A 16 13.92 7.50 -31.46
CA SER A 16 14.40 8.02 -30.17
C SER A 16 13.53 9.12 -29.58
N VAL A 17 12.28 8.80 -29.21
CA VAL A 17 11.56 9.51 -28.12
C VAL A 17 10.30 8.75 -27.65
N SER A 18 10.46 7.49 -27.25
CA SER A 18 9.47 6.85 -26.35
C SER A 18 9.86 7.12 -24.91
N HIS A 19 9.48 8.28 -24.37
CA HIS A 19 9.50 8.52 -22.93
C HIS A 19 8.28 7.85 -22.31
N ALA A 20 8.35 6.53 -22.07
CA ALA A 20 7.43 5.87 -21.16
C ALA A 20 7.71 6.40 -19.75
N GLN A 21 7.06 7.51 -19.39
CA GLN A 21 7.13 8.06 -18.05
C GLN A 21 6.37 7.11 -17.14
N LEU A 22 7.09 6.15 -16.55
CA LEU A 22 6.62 5.39 -15.41
C LEU A 22 6.17 6.41 -14.35
N LEU A 23 4.86 6.49 -14.12
CA LEU A 23 4.25 7.31 -13.08
C LEU A 23 4.91 6.95 -11.75
N LYS A 24 5.90 7.73 -11.33
CA LYS A 24 6.44 7.65 -9.98
C LYS A 24 5.36 8.24 -9.08
N PRO A 25 4.86 7.52 -8.07
CA PRO A 25 3.92 8.11 -7.13
C PRO A 25 4.63 9.23 -6.38
N THR A 26 4.38 10.48 -6.77
CA THR A 26 4.90 11.67 -6.11
C THR A 26 3.89 12.15 -5.08
N THR A 27 4.04 11.65 -3.86
CA THR A 27 3.72 12.37 -2.60
C THR A 27 4.49 11.67 -1.49
N GLY A 28 5.61 12.26 -1.05
CA GLY A 28 6.41 11.92 0.14
C GLY A 28 6.16 10.55 0.79
N SER A 29 6.41 9.44 0.10
CA SER A 29 6.21 8.12 0.70
C SER A 29 7.32 7.88 1.72
N MET A 30 7.00 8.05 3.00
CA MET A 30 7.78 7.41 4.06
C MET A 30 8.01 5.94 3.68
N SER A 31 9.22 5.44 3.89
CA SER A 31 9.56 4.06 3.52
C SER A 31 8.59 3.10 4.20
N PHE A 32 8.33 1.95 3.56
CA PHE A 32 7.48 0.89 4.12
C PHE A 32 7.81 0.64 5.59
N SER A 33 9.09 0.56 5.93
CA SER A 33 9.60 0.35 7.28
C SER A 33 9.09 1.38 8.29
N VAL A 34 9.18 2.67 7.95
CA VAL A 34 8.76 3.76 8.84
C VAL A 34 7.25 3.70 9.09
N ASN A 35 6.46 3.48 8.05
CA ASN A 35 5.01 3.41 8.19
C ASN A 35 4.58 2.16 8.96
N PHE A 36 5.16 1.01 8.62
CA PHE A 36 4.85 -0.25 9.29
C PHE A 36 5.20 -0.20 10.77
N GLU A 37 6.37 0.33 11.13
CA GLU A 37 6.76 0.52 12.53
C GLU A 37 5.78 1.44 13.26
N LYS A 38 5.44 2.61 12.69
CA LYS A 38 4.45 3.51 13.30
C LYS A 38 3.08 2.87 13.50
N ILE A 39 2.60 2.12 12.50
CA ILE A 39 1.31 1.40 12.57
C ILE A 39 1.35 0.36 13.69
N VAL A 40 2.41 -0.44 13.77
CA VAL A 40 2.58 -1.46 14.81
C VAL A 40 2.68 -0.83 16.20
N GLN A 41 3.43 0.26 16.36
CA GLN A 41 3.53 0.95 17.66
C GLN A 41 2.18 1.54 18.09
N SER A 42 1.38 2.02 17.12
CA SER A 42 0.03 2.55 17.34
C SER A 42 -0.94 1.50 17.89
N TYR A 43 -0.67 0.20 17.74
CA TYR A 43 -1.46 -0.84 18.39
C TYR A 43 -1.54 -0.64 19.92
N ARG A 44 -0.46 -0.18 20.55
CA ARG A 44 -0.39 0.06 22.01
C ARG A 44 -1.38 1.12 22.50
N ASN A 45 -1.80 2.03 21.63
CA ASN A 45 -2.80 3.06 21.94
C ASN A 45 -4.12 2.81 21.20
N ASN A 46 -4.46 1.55 20.90
CA ASN A 46 -5.67 1.18 20.15
C ASN A 46 -5.85 2.02 18.87
N PHE A 47 -4.74 2.30 18.19
CA PHE A 47 -4.67 3.09 16.96
C PHE A 47 -5.16 4.54 17.03
N HIS A 48 -5.35 5.10 18.24
CA HIS A 48 -5.83 6.47 18.41
C HIS A 48 -4.94 7.50 17.70
N SER A 49 -3.61 7.31 17.68
CA SER A 49 -2.68 8.26 17.05
C SER A 49 -2.71 8.27 15.52
N ILE A 50 -3.30 7.26 14.88
CA ILE A 50 -3.40 7.17 13.42
C ILE A 50 -4.86 7.12 12.95
N GLN A 51 -5.79 7.49 13.83
CA GLN A 51 -7.21 7.58 13.55
C GLN A 51 -7.52 8.91 12.86
N GLY A 52 -8.20 8.83 11.72
CA GLY A 52 -8.75 9.97 11.01
C GLY A 52 -10.27 9.99 11.09
N ASP A 53 -10.89 10.45 10.02
CA ASP A 53 -12.33 10.73 9.97
C ASP A 53 -13.17 9.48 10.17
N ARG A 54 -14.27 9.64 10.92
CA ARG A 54 -15.26 8.59 11.09
C ARG A 54 -16.01 8.37 9.78
N ILE A 55 -16.15 7.11 9.39
CA ILE A 55 -16.94 6.71 8.23
C ILE A 55 -18.34 6.37 8.73
N PRO A 56 -19.39 6.99 8.17
CA PRO A 56 -20.76 6.57 8.44
C PRO A 56 -20.92 5.08 8.15
N SER A 57 -21.36 4.31 9.15
CA SER A 57 -21.53 2.87 9.09
C SER A 57 -22.93 2.53 9.59
N GLU A 58 -23.64 1.69 8.84
CA GLU A 58 -24.98 1.20 9.20
C GLU A 58 -24.96 0.16 10.35
N LYS A 59 -23.76 -0.32 10.73
CA LYS A 59 -23.58 -1.39 11.74
C LYS A 59 -23.06 -0.85 13.07
N GLU A 60 -23.22 -1.65 14.12
CA GLU A 60 -22.71 -1.42 15.50
C GLU A 60 -21.18 -1.23 15.61
N LYS A 61 -20.43 -1.36 14.51
CA LYS A 61 -18.97 -1.15 14.48
C LYS A 61 -18.67 0.27 14.08
N GLN A 62 -17.80 0.93 14.85
CA GLN A 62 -17.30 2.26 14.50
C GLN A 62 -16.11 2.08 13.55
N VAL A 63 -16.22 2.66 12.36
CA VAL A 63 -15.19 2.59 11.33
C VAL A 63 -14.60 3.98 11.12
N TYR A 64 -13.28 4.05 11.04
CA TYR A 64 -12.52 5.28 10.81
C TYR A 64 -11.55 5.08 9.66
N LYS A 65 -11.34 6.14 8.86
CA LYS A 65 -10.23 6.18 7.91
C LYS A 65 -8.93 6.30 8.70
N SER A 66 -7.91 5.52 8.38
CA SER A 66 -6.60 5.71 8.99
C SER A 66 -5.87 6.85 8.28
N SER A 67 -5.16 7.68 9.05
CA SER A 67 -4.26 8.71 8.51
C SER A 67 -2.94 8.10 8.00
N MET A 68 -2.68 6.82 8.26
CA MET A 68 -1.50 6.09 7.81
C MET A 68 -1.88 4.90 6.94
N THR A 69 -1.07 4.66 5.91
CA THR A 69 -1.18 3.51 5.01
C THR A 69 0.19 2.88 4.76
N LEU A 70 0.21 1.68 4.18
CA LEU A 70 1.44 1.07 3.70
C LEU A 70 1.66 1.38 2.21
N PRO A 71 2.89 1.71 1.78
CA PRO A 71 3.22 1.78 0.36
C PRO A 71 2.82 0.48 -0.35
N GLY A 72 2.15 0.60 -1.50
CA GLY A 72 1.59 -0.55 -2.24
C GLY A 72 0.18 -0.96 -1.81
N THR A 73 -0.47 -0.22 -0.92
CA THR A 73 -1.89 -0.39 -0.57
C THR A 73 -2.70 0.85 -0.93
N LEU A 74 -4.01 0.71 -1.09
CA LEU A 74 -4.92 1.77 -1.55
C LEU A 74 -5.35 2.68 -0.40
N GLN A 75 -5.91 2.09 0.65
CA GLN A 75 -6.46 2.79 1.80
C GLN A 75 -6.47 1.88 3.01
N ALA A 76 -6.47 2.48 4.21
CA ALA A 76 -6.53 1.74 5.45
C ALA A 76 -7.60 2.27 6.39
N PHE A 77 -8.11 1.38 7.22
CA PHE A 77 -9.24 1.62 8.12
C PHE A 77 -8.92 1.11 9.50
N ILE A 78 -9.52 1.76 10.49
CA ILE A 78 -9.55 1.31 11.88
C ILE A 78 -10.98 0.91 12.20
N TYR A 79 -11.15 -0.33 12.62
CA TYR A 79 -12.43 -0.86 13.10
C TYR A 79 -12.36 -0.95 14.61
N ARG A 80 -13.26 -0.25 15.30
CA ARG A 80 -13.41 -0.37 16.74
C ARG A 80 -14.58 -1.28 17.06
N PHE A 81 -14.31 -2.23 17.92
CA PHE A 81 -15.33 -3.07 18.52
C PHE A 81 -15.75 -2.36 19.81
N GLY A 82 -17.06 -2.11 19.94
CA GLY A 82 -17.62 -1.33 21.04
C GLY A 82 -18.65 -2.15 21.77
N SER A 83 -18.21 -3.15 22.53
CA SER A 83 -19.07 -3.79 23.53
C SER A 83 -18.72 -3.25 24.92
N ARG A 84 -19.54 -3.52 25.95
CA ARG A 84 -19.23 -3.09 27.33
C ARG A 84 -17.91 -3.68 27.86
N GLN A 85 -17.42 -4.76 27.26
CA GLN A 85 -16.23 -5.50 27.68
C GLN A 85 -15.08 -5.41 26.67
N ASP A 86 -15.39 -5.15 25.40
CA ASP A 86 -14.41 -5.09 24.32
C ASP A 86 -14.30 -3.66 23.81
N THR A 87 -13.14 -3.06 24.05
CA THR A 87 -12.74 -1.73 23.55
C THR A 87 -11.60 -1.85 22.53
N SER A 88 -11.39 -3.04 21.97
CA SER A 88 -10.30 -3.31 21.03
C SER A 88 -10.53 -2.62 19.69
N ALA A 89 -9.43 -2.47 18.96
CA ALA A 89 -9.44 -1.94 17.62
C ALA A 89 -8.56 -2.80 16.71
N SER A 90 -8.91 -2.86 15.43
CA SER A 90 -8.08 -3.47 14.39
C SER A 90 -7.76 -2.45 13.31
N TRP A 91 -6.56 -2.54 12.75
CA TRP A 91 -6.15 -1.79 11.58
C TRP A 91 -6.11 -2.72 10.36
N GLN A 92 -6.68 -2.29 9.24
CA GLN A 92 -6.75 -3.10 8.02
C GLN A 92 -6.50 -2.24 6.79
N ALA A 93 -5.72 -2.74 5.85
CA ALA A 93 -5.46 -2.07 4.57
C ALA A 93 -6.04 -2.85 3.39
N ILE A 94 -6.59 -2.11 2.43
CA ILE A 94 -7.01 -2.65 1.13
C ILE A 94 -5.80 -2.67 0.21
N MET A 95 -5.36 -3.86 -0.16
CA MET A 95 -4.19 -4.05 -1.04
C MET A 95 -4.56 -3.94 -2.52
N TYR A 96 -5.77 -4.35 -2.89
CA TYR A 96 -6.25 -4.36 -4.26
C TYR A 96 -7.77 -4.16 -4.30
N LYS A 97 -8.26 -3.53 -5.38
CA LYS A 97 -9.69 -3.40 -5.69
C LYS A 97 -9.86 -3.58 -7.19
N GLY A 98 -10.60 -4.62 -7.58
CA GLY A 98 -10.83 -4.99 -8.98
C GLY A 98 -11.23 -6.44 -9.10
N GLU A 99 -11.45 -6.90 -10.33
CA GLU A 99 -11.93 -8.25 -10.64
C GLU A 99 -10.80 -9.21 -11.06
N ASP A 100 -9.60 -8.69 -11.35
CA ASP A 100 -8.44 -9.53 -11.71
C ASP A 100 -7.86 -10.19 -10.44
N GLN A 101 -8.21 -11.47 -10.28
CA GLN A 101 -7.73 -12.30 -9.18
C GLN A 101 -6.20 -12.44 -9.16
N GLN A 102 -5.53 -12.52 -10.32
CA GLN A 102 -4.08 -12.67 -10.38
C GLN A 102 -3.38 -11.39 -9.92
N ALA A 103 -3.92 -10.22 -10.32
CA ALA A 103 -3.46 -8.95 -9.81
C ALA A 103 -3.66 -8.81 -8.30
N ALA A 104 -4.81 -9.27 -7.78
CA ALA A 104 -5.10 -9.28 -6.34
C ALA A 104 -4.10 -10.15 -5.55
N ILE A 105 -3.84 -11.38 -6.01
CA ILE A 105 -2.86 -12.29 -5.40
C ILE A 105 -1.46 -11.68 -5.43
N LYS A 106 -1.08 -11.06 -6.55
CA LYS A 106 0.24 -10.41 -6.68
C LYS A 106 0.40 -9.27 -5.68
N ALA A 107 -0.62 -8.42 -5.51
CA ALA A 107 -0.61 -7.33 -4.54
C ALA A 107 -0.49 -7.88 -3.10
N TYR A 108 -1.30 -8.89 -2.76
CA TYR A 108 -1.25 -9.56 -1.45
C TYR A 108 0.15 -10.10 -1.13
N LYS A 109 0.70 -10.93 -2.03
CA LYS A 109 2.04 -11.52 -1.84
C LYS A 109 3.13 -10.46 -1.73
N SER A 110 3.02 -9.36 -2.46
CA SER A 110 3.99 -8.26 -2.40
C SER A 110 4.05 -7.63 -1.01
N ILE A 111 2.89 -7.39 -0.37
CA ILE A 111 2.84 -6.86 1.00
C ILE A 111 3.33 -7.91 2.01
N CYS A 112 2.86 -9.16 1.92
CA CYS A 112 3.27 -10.22 2.82
C CYS A 112 4.78 -10.44 2.82
N ARG A 113 5.45 -10.37 1.66
CA ARG A 113 6.93 -10.46 1.57
C ARG A 113 7.63 -9.33 2.30
N GLN A 114 7.08 -8.11 2.29
CA GLN A 114 7.65 -6.97 3.01
C GLN A 114 7.45 -7.06 4.52
N VAL A 115 6.33 -7.64 4.97
CA VAL A 115 6.04 -7.88 6.39
C VAL A 115 6.83 -9.07 6.93
N ASN A 116 7.00 -10.12 6.13
CA ASN A 116 7.65 -11.35 6.58
C ASN A 116 9.09 -11.07 7.01
N ARG A 117 9.43 -11.49 8.23
CA ARG A 117 10.72 -11.25 8.89
C ARG A 117 11.04 -9.78 9.15
N PHE A 118 10.06 -8.88 9.02
CA PHE A 118 10.24 -7.48 9.40
C PHE A 118 10.42 -7.38 10.92
N ARG A 119 11.45 -6.67 11.37
CA ARG A 119 11.72 -6.44 12.80
C ARG A 119 11.20 -5.06 13.19
N VAL A 120 10.33 -5.02 14.21
CA VAL A 120 9.88 -3.78 14.84
C VAL A 120 10.53 -3.63 16.21
N THR A 121 11.13 -2.47 16.45
CA THR A 121 11.85 -2.18 17.70
C THR A 121 10.90 -2.26 18.89
N GLY A 122 11.28 -3.03 19.92
CA GLY A 122 10.44 -3.19 21.12
C GLY A 122 9.16 -4.02 20.94
N VAL A 123 8.98 -4.68 19.79
CA VAL A 123 7.85 -5.61 19.54
C VAL A 123 8.35 -6.99 19.17
N GLY A 124 9.26 -7.10 18.18
CA GLY A 124 9.81 -8.38 17.76
C GLY A 124 9.90 -8.51 16.25
N VAL A 125 10.01 -9.77 15.78
CA VAL A 125 10.08 -10.11 14.36
C VAL A 125 8.74 -10.67 13.92
N PHE A 126 8.12 -10.06 12.91
CA PHE A 126 6.88 -10.53 12.33
C PHE A 126 7.15 -11.77 11.47
N LYS A 127 6.42 -12.84 11.75
CA LYS A 127 6.44 -14.08 10.97
C LYS A 127 4.99 -14.49 10.76
N GLY A 128 4.64 -14.83 9.53
CA GLY A 128 3.32 -15.33 9.18
C GLY A 128 3.43 -16.49 8.21
N GLU A 129 2.48 -17.43 8.32
CA GLU A 129 2.24 -18.44 7.30
C GLU A 129 1.36 -17.79 6.24
N TYR A 130 2.00 -17.20 5.23
CA TYR A 130 1.30 -16.58 4.11
C TYR A 130 1.07 -17.66 3.06
N GLU A 131 -0.17 -18.12 2.92
CA GLU A 131 -0.53 -19.08 1.87
C GLU A 131 -0.13 -18.55 0.48
N ALA A 132 0.52 -19.41 -0.29
CA ALA A 132 1.02 -19.15 -1.62
C ALA A 132 -0.06 -19.43 -2.67
#